data_AF-A0AAW0S1A0-F1
#
_entry.id   AF-A0AAW0S1A0-F1
#
_cell.length_a   1.000
_cell.length_b   1.000
_cell.length_c   1.000
_cell.angle_alpha   90.00
_cell.angle_beta   90.00
_cell.angle_gamma   90.00
#
_symmetry.space_group_name_H-M   'P 1'
#
loop_
_entity.id
_entity.type
_entity.pdbx_description
1 polymer ?
#
loop_
_entity_poly.entity_id
_entity_poly.type
_entity_poly.pdbx_seq_one_letter_code
_entity_poly.pdbx_strand_id
1 'polypeptide(L)'
;MKTESCKTVVGLVLLAGQVLTSPLEQQHPRAVMEPFSACDQGNCPDNRFGLDLLSLKNLFGWSYTLRWKGHCGCTTYGTSEDGCVVLKACGVYHRVCLDWRSRRGHWIDSNGHKTCYSIDHGYVCAKEKWEAWPSAEVACTW
;
A
#
# COMPACT_ATOMS: atom_id res chain seq x y z
N MET A 1 74.71 29.45 -26.38
CA MET A 1 74.18 30.00 -25.12
C MET A 1 72.90 30.79 -25.41
N LYS A 2 71.95 30.75 -24.47
CA LYS A 2 70.53 31.18 -24.52
C LYS A 2 69.54 30.17 -25.11
N THR A 3 69.11 29.28 -24.23
CA THR A 3 67.81 28.60 -24.14
C THR A 3 66.68 29.56 -23.80
N GLU A 4 65.46 29.30 -24.30
CA GLU A 4 64.13 29.35 -23.61
C GLU A 4 63.02 29.10 -24.66
N SER A 5 62.33 27.95 -24.65
CA SER A 5 61.12 27.55 -23.89
C SER A 5 59.81 27.85 -24.66
N CYS A 6 59.20 26.85 -25.33
CA CYS A 6 58.02 26.06 -24.91
C CYS A 6 56.72 26.93 -24.84
N LYS A 7 55.60 26.63 -25.50
CA LYS A 7 54.79 25.41 -25.42
C LYS A 7 53.77 25.33 -26.58
N THR A 8 53.66 24.13 -27.15
CA THR A 8 52.53 23.65 -27.95
C THR A 8 51.34 23.36 -27.04
N VAL A 9 50.12 23.76 -27.43
CA VAL A 9 48.88 23.22 -26.86
C VAL A 9 48.02 22.71 -28.02
N VAL A 10 48.07 21.40 -28.24
CA VAL A 10 47.10 20.67 -29.06
C VAL A 10 45.87 20.46 -28.18
N GLY A 11 44.78 21.18 -28.48
CA GLY A 11 43.48 20.98 -27.84
C GLY A 11 42.84 19.70 -28.35
N LEU A 12 42.84 18.66 -27.53
CA LEU A 12 42.15 17.39 -27.73
C LEU A 12 40.63 17.63 -27.58
N VAL A 13 39.86 17.53 -28.66
CA VAL A 13 38.39 17.58 -28.62
C VAL A 13 37.90 16.23 -28.08
N LEU A 14 37.54 16.19 -26.80
CA LEU A 14 36.90 15.05 -26.17
C LEU A 14 35.45 14.93 -26.66
N LEU A 15 35.15 13.80 -27.31
CA LEU A 15 33.80 13.34 -27.60
C LEU A 15 33.00 13.20 -26.29
N ALA A 16 32.06 14.10 -26.06
CA ALA A 16 31.07 13.94 -25.00
C ALA A 16 30.12 12.80 -25.39
N GLY A 17 30.26 11.68 -24.68
CA GLY A 17 29.40 10.51 -24.83
C GLY A 17 27.93 10.88 -24.61
N GLN A 18 27.07 10.39 -25.50
CA GLN A 18 25.63 10.49 -25.35
C GLN A 18 25.23 9.61 -24.16
N VAL A 19 24.87 10.25 -23.05
CA VAL A 19 24.25 9.58 -21.91
C VAL A 19 22.87 9.13 -22.38
N LEU A 20 22.72 7.84 -22.67
CA LEU A 20 21.43 7.20 -22.78
C LEU A 20 20.75 7.32 -21.41
N THR A 21 19.95 8.35 -21.23
CA THR A 21 19.04 8.43 -20.08
C THR A 21 18.05 7.30 -20.25
N SER A 22 18.17 6.26 -19.42
CA SER A 22 17.21 5.17 -19.30
C SER A 22 15.79 5.75 -19.22
N PRO A 23 14.79 5.10 -19.84
CA PRO A 23 13.42 5.57 -19.73
C PRO A 23 13.04 5.57 -18.25
N LEU A 24 12.43 6.67 -17.83
CA LEU A 24 11.79 6.85 -16.53
C LEU A 24 11.13 5.52 -16.13
N GLU A 25 11.70 4.82 -15.14
CA GLU A 25 10.92 3.87 -14.37
C GLU A 25 9.77 4.72 -13.83
N GLN A 26 8.58 4.57 -14.42
CA GLN A 26 7.36 4.96 -13.73
C GLN A 26 7.39 4.13 -12.46
N GLN A 27 7.90 4.71 -11.38
CA GLN A 27 7.64 4.25 -10.03
C GLN A 27 6.12 4.20 -9.95
N HIS A 28 5.55 3.03 -10.22
CA HIS A 28 4.18 2.74 -9.90
C HIS A 28 4.04 3.19 -8.45
N PRO A 29 3.09 4.09 -8.13
CA PRO A 29 2.96 4.60 -6.78
C PRO A 29 2.99 3.38 -5.88
N ARG A 30 4.02 3.33 -5.03
CA ARG A 30 4.15 2.33 -3.97
C ARG A 30 2.74 2.17 -3.42
N ALA A 31 2.21 0.95 -3.34
CA ALA A 31 0.84 0.70 -2.89
C ALA A 31 0.72 1.04 -1.39
N VAL A 32 0.86 2.33 -1.09
CA VAL A 32 0.73 2.95 0.21
C VAL A 32 -0.77 3.02 0.41
N MET A 33 -1.20 2.41 1.50
CA MET A 33 -2.58 2.49 1.92
C MET A 33 -2.97 3.95 2.06
N GLU A 34 -3.96 4.37 1.28
CA GLU A 34 -4.36 5.76 1.24
C GLU A 34 -5.11 6.14 2.52
N PRO A 35 -4.92 7.37 3.04
CA PRO A 35 -5.50 7.81 4.30
C PRO A 35 -6.97 8.21 4.17
N PHE A 36 -7.78 7.35 3.56
CA PHE A 36 -9.23 7.49 3.46
C PHE A 36 -9.92 6.69 4.56
N SER A 37 -11.19 6.96 4.85
CA SER A 37 -12.01 5.97 5.56
C SER A 37 -12.46 4.87 4.60
N ALA A 38 -12.58 3.64 5.10
CA ALA A 38 -13.08 2.55 4.30
C ALA A 38 -14.53 2.78 3.81
N CYS A 39 -15.02 1.91 2.93
CA CYS A 39 -16.33 2.05 2.31
C CYS A 39 -17.50 2.07 3.29
N ASP A 40 -18.54 2.86 2.98
CA ASP A 40 -19.87 2.76 3.59
C ASP A 40 -19.89 2.79 5.13
N GLN A 41 -19.13 3.72 5.73
CA GLN A 41 -19.13 3.91 7.19
C GLN A 41 -20.46 4.46 7.72
N GLY A 42 -21.23 5.19 6.91
CA GLY A 42 -22.48 5.81 7.37
C GLY A 42 -22.21 6.77 8.54
N ASN A 43 -22.88 6.56 9.67
CA ASN A 43 -22.67 7.36 10.89
C ASN A 43 -21.55 6.81 11.80
N CYS A 44 -20.86 5.76 11.37
CA CYS A 44 -19.74 5.21 12.11
C CYS A 44 -18.54 6.17 12.03
N PRO A 45 -17.72 6.26 13.09
CA PRO A 45 -16.51 7.08 13.05
C PRO A 45 -15.59 6.64 11.92
N ASP A 46 -15.00 7.62 11.22
CA ASP A 46 -14.03 7.36 10.17
C ASP A 46 -12.76 6.73 10.77
N ASN A 47 -12.32 5.61 10.19
CA ASN A 47 -10.94 5.18 10.33
C ASN A 47 -10.07 5.96 9.34
N ARG A 48 -8.79 6.17 9.68
CA ARG A 48 -7.86 6.93 8.82
C ARG A 48 -7.24 6.08 7.70
N PHE A 49 -7.73 4.86 7.50
CA PHE A 49 -7.13 3.87 6.61
C PHE A 49 -8.16 3.39 5.61
N GLY A 50 -7.82 3.46 4.33
CA GLY A 50 -8.72 3.05 3.24
C GLY A 50 -8.93 1.54 3.18
N LEU A 51 -8.71 0.81 4.26
CA LEU A 51 -8.82 -0.64 4.36
C LEU A 51 -9.29 -1.03 5.75
N ASP A 52 -10.34 -1.84 5.83
CA ASP A 52 -10.71 -2.55 7.05
C ASP A 52 -11.38 -3.90 6.78
N LEU A 53 -11.52 -4.68 7.84
CA LEU A 53 -12.32 -5.89 7.92
C LEU A 53 -13.53 -5.61 8.80
N LEU A 54 -14.70 -5.46 8.17
CA LEU A 54 -15.97 -5.33 8.85
C LEU A 54 -16.56 -6.71 9.18
N SER A 55 -16.96 -6.88 10.43
CA SER A 55 -17.64 -8.06 10.94
C SER A 55 -19.03 -7.70 11.44
N LEU A 56 -20.03 -8.43 10.98
CA LEU A 56 -21.44 -8.27 11.35
C LEU A 56 -21.96 -9.60 11.87
N LYS A 57 -22.60 -9.57 13.05
CA LYS A 57 -23.28 -10.75 13.60
C LYS A 57 -24.72 -10.77 13.14
N ASN A 58 -25.15 -11.86 12.52
CA ASN A 58 -26.53 -12.11 12.14
C ASN A 58 -27.03 -13.44 12.75
N LEU A 59 -28.25 -13.85 12.39
CA LEU A 59 -28.89 -15.07 12.92
C LEU A 59 -28.13 -16.37 12.54
N PHE A 60 -27.31 -16.34 11.49
CA PHE A 60 -26.56 -17.48 10.96
C PHE A 60 -25.08 -17.48 11.36
N GLY A 61 -24.64 -16.49 12.14
CA GLY A 61 -23.26 -16.36 12.60
C GLY A 61 -22.62 -15.03 12.23
N TRP A 62 -21.30 -15.05 12.10
CA TRP A 62 -20.52 -13.88 11.71
C TRP A 62 -20.32 -13.84 10.20
N SER A 63 -20.58 -12.69 9.60
CA SER A 63 -20.19 -12.38 8.23
C SER A 63 -19.04 -11.37 8.23
N TYR A 64 -18.05 -11.61 7.37
CA TYR A 64 -16.84 -10.80 7.26
C TYR A 64 -16.75 -10.18 5.88
N THR A 65 -16.51 -8.87 5.83
CA THR A 65 -16.37 -8.09 4.60
C THR A 65 -15.12 -7.24 4.71
N LEU A 66 -14.15 -7.46 3.82
CA LEU A 66 -13.02 -6.56 3.68
C LEU A 66 -13.41 -5.42 2.76
N ARG A 67 -13.26 -4.19 3.24
CA ARG A 67 -13.64 -2.97 2.52
C ARG A 67 -12.38 -2.20 2.17
N TRP A 68 -12.29 -1.75 0.92
CA TRP A 68 -11.19 -0.95 0.45
C TRP A 68 -11.68 0.33 -0.25
N LYS A 69 -11.11 1.47 0.14
CA LYS A 69 -11.36 2.78 -0.44
C LYS A 69 -10.03 3.40 -0.87
N GLY A 70 -9.98 3.82 -2.12
CA GLY A 70 -8.94 4.70 -2.64
C GLY A 70 -9.52 5.82 -3.49
N HIS A 71 -8.64 6.63 -4.07
CA HIS A 71 -8.99 7.74 -4.96
C HIS A 71 -9.81 7.31 -6.19
N CYS A 72 -9.58 6.10 -6.69
CA CYS A 72 -10.26 5.57 -7.87
C CYS A 72 -11.60 4.87 -7.56
N GLY A 73 -11.99 4.77 -6.27
CA GLY A 73 -13.28 4.19 -5.91
C GLY A 73 -13.26 3.38 -4.62
N CYS A 74 -14.36 2.68 -4.41
CA CYS A 74 -14.62 1.86 -3.24
C CYS A 74 -14.98 0.44 -3.72
N THR A 75 -14.46 -0.58 -3.06
CA THR A 75 -14.80 -1.99 -3.30
C THR A 75 -14.91 -2.77 -2.00
N THR A 76 -15.73 -3.80 -2.01
CA THR A 76 -15.96 -4.68 -0.86
C THR A 76 -15.86 -6.14 -1.27
N TYR A 77 -15.30 -6.97 -0.40
CA TYR A 77 -15.07 -8.40 -0.66
C TYR A 77 -15.55 -9.23 0.52
N GLY A 78 -16.46 -10.18 0.28
CA GLY A 78 -16.78 -11.20 1.28
C GLY A 78 -15.55 -12.06 1.56
N THR A 79 -15.28 -12.36 2.82
CA THR A 79 -14.07 -13.09 3.24
C THR A 79 -14.34 -13.94 4.49
N SER A 80 -13.29 -14.58 5.00
CA SER A 80 -13.29 -15.29 6.27
C SER A 80 -12.88 -14.36 7.41
N GLU A 81 -12.85 -14.91 8.63
CA GLU A 81 -12.42 -14.19 9.83
C GLU A 81 -10.99 -13.61 9.73
N ASP A 82 -10.10 -14.24 8.95
CA ASP A 82 -8.71 -13.79 8.76
C ASP A 82 -8.57 -12.68 7.71
N GLY A 83 -9.69 -12.25 7.10
CA GLY A 83 -9.74 -11.08 6.22
C GLY A 83 -8.85 -11.18 4.97
N CYS A 84 -8.56 -12.38 4.47
CA CYS A 84 -7.69 -12.58 3.32
C CYS A 84 -8.46 -12.52 2.00
N VAL A 85 -8.07 -11.63 1.09
CA VAL A 85 -8.65 -11.48 -0.23
C VAL A 85 -7.61 -11.10 -1.28
N VAL A 86 -7.92 -11.41 -2.54
CA VAL A 86 -7.29 -10.75 -3.69
C VAL A 86 -8.24 -9.68 -4.16
N LEU A 87 -7.88 -8.41 -3.94
CA LEU A 87 -8.68 -7.25 -4.31
C LEU A 87 -8.10 -6.53 -5.52
N LYS A 88 -8.93 -5.72 -6.19
CA LYS A 88 -8.50 -4.87 -7.30
C LYS A 88 -8.50 -3.41 -6.84
N ALA A 89 -7.32 -2.86 -6.57
CA ALA A 89 -7.12 -1.46 -6.23
C ALA A 89 -6.69 -0.69 -7.47
N CYS A 90 -7.47 0.31 -7.88
CA CYS A 90 -7.18 1.19 -9.02
C CYS A 90 -6.74 0.47 -10.31
N GLY A 91 -7.42 -0.62 -10.63
CA GLY A 91 -7.13 -1.39 -11.85
C GLY A 91 -6.15 -2.54 -11.66
N VAL A 92 -5.43 -2.58 -10.54
CA VAL A 92 -4.34 -3.53 -10.28
C VAL A 92 -4.74 -4.50 -9.18
N TYR A 93 -4.31 -5.76 -9.28
CA TYR A 93 -4.61 -6.78 -8.28
C TYR A 93 -3.57 -6.78 -7.15
N HIS A 94 -4.08 -6.87 -5.92
CA HIS A 94 -3.29 -6.93 -4.69
C HIS A 94 -3.81 -8.07 -3.82
N ARG A 95 -2.92 -8.70 -3.07
CA ARG A 95 -3.32 -9.66 -2.03
C ARG A 95 -3.23 -8.98 -0.67
N VAL A 96 -4.32 -9.05 0.07
CA VAL A 96 -4.45 -8.39 1.38
C VAL A 96 -4.96 -9.39 2.38
N CYS A 97 -4.41 -9.36 3.59
CA CYS A 97 -4.87 -10.16 4.73
C CYS A 97 -4.85 -9.30 5.99
N LEU A 98 -5.91 -9.42 6.81
CA LEU A 98 -6.04 -8.76 8.10
C LEU A 98 -6.34 -9.82 9.18
N ASP A 99 -5.28 -10.43 9.70
CA ASP A 99 -5.34 -11.38 10.83
C ASP A 99 -5.44 -10.59 12.14
N TRP A 100 -6.66 -10.21 12.48
CA TRP A 100 -6.94 -9.39 13.64
C TRP A 100 -6.67 -10.10 14.97
N ARG A 101 -6.80 -11.44 15.01
CA ARG A 101 -6.51 -12.25 16.21
C ARG A 101 -5.05 -12.13 16.59
N SER A 102 -4.17 -12.14 15.59
CA SER A 102 -2.73 -11.96 15.77
C SER A 102 -2.27 -10.50 15.63
N ARG A 103 -3.21 -9.56 15.48
CA ARG A 103 -2.97 -8.11 15.30
C ARG A 103 -1.96 -7.77 14.19
N ARG A 104 -2.03 -8.50 13.08
CA ARG A 104 -1.11 -8.36 11.95
C ARG A 104 -1.86 -8.37 10.62
N GLY A 105 -1.39 -7.56 9.69
CA GLY A 105 -1.89 -7.55 8.33
C GLY A 105 -0.79 -7.35 7.32
N HIS A 106 -1.05 -7.72 6.07
CA HIS A 106 -0.15 -7.42 4.97
C HIS A 106 -0.90 -7.00 3.72
N TRP A 107 -0.18 -6.22 2.92
CA TRP A 107 -0.53 -5.86 1.57
C TRP A 107 0.60 -6.30 0.65
N ILE A 108 0.30 -7.18 -0.30
CA ILE A 108 1.24 -7.61 -1.34
C ILE A 108 0.79 -6.97 -2.64
N ASP A 109 1.65 -6.14 -3.21
CA ASP A 109 1.38 -5.50 -4.50
C ASP A 109 1.55 -6.44 -5.70
N SER A 110 1.21 -5.94 -6.89
CA SER A 110 1.32 -6.71 -8.13
C SER A 110 2.76 -7.13 -8.46
N ASN A 111 3.76 -6.45 -7.88
CA ASN A 111 5.17 -6.76 -8.06
C ASN A 111 5.67 -7.75 -6.98
N GLY A 112 4.80 -8.19 -6.08
CA GLY A 112 5.13 -9.11 -4.99
C GLY A 112 5.76 -8.44 -3.78
N HIS A 113 5.85 -7.11 -3.74
CA HIS A 113 6.38 -6.41 -2.58
C HIS A 113 5.35 -6.44 -1.45
N LYS A 114 5.77 -7.00 -0.31
CA LYS A 114 4.96 -7.15 0.91
C LYS A 114 5.22 -5.97 1.85
N THR A 115 4.17 -5.23 2.16
CA THR A 115 4.13 -4.25 3.25
C THR A 115 3.31 -4.82 4.41
N CYS A 116 3.82 -4.72 5.64
CA CYS A 116 3.16 -5.28 6.82
C CYS A 116 2.64 -4.18 7.74
N TYR A 117 1.56 -4.49 8.44
CA TYR A 117 0.86 -3.56 9.31
C TYR A 117 0.57 -4.22 10.66
N SER A 118 0.70 -3.43 11.72
CA SER A 118 0.01 -3.68 12.97
C SER A 118 -1.47 -3.35 12.79
N ILE A 119 -2.35 -4.12 13.44
CA ILE A 119 -3.80 -4.01 13.32
C ILE A 119 -4.41 -3.65 14.67
N ASP A 120 -5.27 -2.64 14.66
CA ASP A 120 -6.21 -2.36 15.75
C ASP A 120 -7.57 -2.96 15.41
N HIS A 121 -8.36 -3.23 16.44
CA HIS A 121 -9.69 -3.79 16.27
C HIS A 121 -10.61 -3.45 17.43
N GLY A 122 -11.91 -3.41 17.17
CA GLY A 122 -12.88 -3.09 18.20
C GLY A 122 -14.32 -2.99 17.69
N TYR A 123 -15.23 -2.90 18.65
CA TYR A 123 -16.62 -2.56 18.37
C TYR A 123 -16.74 -1.07 18.05
N VAL A 124 -17.40 -0.77 16.94
CA VAL A 124 -17.67 0.57 16.42
C VAL A 124 -19.19 0.76 16.23
N CYS A 125 -19.64 1.95 15.82
CA CYS A 125 -21.04 2.24 15.51
C CYS A 125 -22.00 1.89 16.67
N ALA A 126 -21.87 2.55 17.82
CA ALA A 126 -22.64 2.23 19.03
C ALA A 126 -22.54 0.75 19.48
N LYS A 127 -21.43 0.08 19.12
CA LYS A 127 -21.13 -1.34 19.38
C LYS A 127 -21.96 -2.36 18.59
N GLU A 128 -22.57 -1.93 17.49
CA GLU A 128 -23.34 -2.83 16.62
C GLU A 128 -22.47 -3.55 15.59
N LYS A 129 -21.35 -2.94 15.21
CA LYS A 129 -20.41 -3.48 14.22
C LYS A 129 -19.06 -3.70 14.88
N TRP A 130 -18.33 -4.71 14.43
CA TRP A 130 -16.96 -4.93 14.84
C TRP A 130 -16.05 -4.75 13.64
N GLU A 131 -14.93 -4.06 13.81
CA GLU A 131 -13.98 -3.79 12.74
C GLU A 131 -12.54 -4.11 13.17
N ALA A 132 -11.71 -4.47 12.20
CA ALA A 132 -10.26 -4.47 12.31
C ALA A 132 -9.66 -3.65 11.18
N TRP A 133 -8.68 -2.80 11.50
CA TRP A 133 -8.05 -1.89 10.55
C TRP A 133 -6.55 -1.76 10.84
N PRO A 134 -5.72 -1.50 9.82
CA PRO A 134 -4.31 -1.17 10.00
C PRO A 134 -4.14 0.01 10.94
N SER A 135 -3.11 0.02 11.79
CA SER A 135 -2.86 1.13 12.73
C SER A 135 -1.48 1.76 12.51
N ALA A 136 -0.49 0.97 12.12
CA ALA A 136 0.82 1.45 11.66
C ALA A 136 1.50 0.44 10.74
N GLU A 137 2.30 0.92 9.78
CA GLU A 137 3.25 0.09 9.03
C GLU A 137 4.36 -0.42 9.97
N VAL A 138 4.72 -1.69 9.84
CA VAL A 138 5.72 -2.37 10.66
C VAL A 138 6.61 -3.26 9.80
N ALA A 139 7.78 -3.64 10.33
CA ALA A 139 8.63 -4.60 9.65
C ALA A 139 7.92 -5.96 9.45
N CYS A 140 8.09 -6.55 8.27
CA CYS A 140 7.58 -7.90 7.99
C CYS A 140 8.50 -8.95 8.62
N THR A 141 8.12 -9.47 9.78
CA THR A 141 8.89 -10.51 10.50
C THR A 141 8.21 -11.88 10.50
N TRP A 142 7.26 -12.09 9.59
CA TRP A 142 6.39 -13.26 9.51
C TRP A 142 5.92 -13.50 8.08
#